data_AF-W2VG31-F1
#
_entry.id   AF-W2VG31-F1
#
_cell.length_a   1.000
_cell.length_b   1.000
_cell.length_c   1.000
_cell.angle_alpha   90.00
_cell.angle_beta   90.00
_cell.angle_gamma   90.00
#
_symmetry.space_group_name_H-M   'P 1'
#
loop_
_entity.id
_entity.type
_entity.pdbx_description
1 polymer ?
#
loop_
_entity_poly.entity_id
_entity_poly.type
_entity_poly.pdbx_seq_one_letter_code
_entity_poly.pdbx_strand_id
1 'polypeptide(L)'
;MSELEIISFEKDTKRINDEIKQKIANHLWMFCGYKDSILPAMNFNAKYIKAIFDLYNVIIDSSLVTRLYGQNGIAHKKQKNAKQIKYISETINMLRTVGCHTISEENIREEISLKFKEWQFEHCGNNNPTENEDFEKLIKGLLDLESECFNLLDDFMKDALNLKSNLKDEMVEKWENAIIEHYFKTTNQNMFENKLIEWYKMKQPNGSYQINKIGTYNAINNWIMDEIYFKEKKDIDQLMEAKGTGKFTSDDLDSINQAINKYKLSIDGKKMEVANFVGKANKIQDLIPSDYRKHFFSKEILGKKMRDSINGIKSENLTLLPQDLFGYIIKNEFNM
;
A
#
# COMPACT_ATOMS: atom_id res chain seq x y z
N MET A 1 32.71 -22.65 13.37
CA MET A 1 31.30 -22.37 13.06
C MET A 1 31.20 -20.87 12.93
N SER A 2 31.03 -20.34 11.72
CA SER A 2 30.84 -18.90 11.54
C SER A 2 29.45 -18.53 12.07
N GLU A 3 29.43 -17.63 13.03
CA GLU A 3 28.24 -16.99 13.59
C GLU A 3 27.69 -15.97 12.58
N LEU A 4 27.28 -16.44 11.39
CA LEU A 4 26.29 -15.67 10.64
C LEU A 4 24.98 -15.86 11.39
N GLU A 5 24.84 -15.01 12.42
CA GLU A 5 23.67 -14.75 13.24
C GLU A 5 22.42 -14.65 12.38
N ILE A 6 21.26 -14.78 13.02
CA ILE A 6 19.98 -14.54 12.38
C ILE A 6 19.99 -13.11 11.84
N ILE A 7 20.08 -12.97 10.51
CA ILE A 7 19.96 -11.68 9.84
C ILE A 7 18.52 -11.21 10.06
N SER A 8 18.40 -10.13 10.82
CA SER A 8 17.15 -9.52 11.23
C SER A 8 17.24 -8.02 11.04
N PHE A 9 16.21 -7.45 10.40
CA PHE A 9 16.10 -6.00 10.22
C PHE A 9 14.95 -5.40 11.05
N GLU A 10 14.28 -6.22 11.87
CA GLU A 10 13.12 -5.79 12.66
C GLU A 10 13.46 -4.70 13.66
N LYS A 11 14.63 -4.78 14.31
CA LYS A 11 15.03 -3.81 15.32
C LYS A 11 15.23 -2.41 14.73
N ASP A 12 15.93 -2.31 13.61
CA ASP A 12 16.24 -1.02 12.98
C ASP A 12 15.04 -0.40 12.26
N THR A 13 14.23 -1.23 11.57
CA THR A 13 12.98 -0.76 10.97
C THR A 13 12.00 -0.25 12.03
N LYS A 14 11.87 -0.96 13.16
CA LYS A 14 11.05 -0.52 14.30
C LYS A 14 11.59 0.76 14.92
N ARG A 15 12.90 0.85 15.17
CA ARG A 15 13.55 2.05 15.71
C ARG A 15 13.21 3.30 14.87
N ILE A 16 13.38 3.22 13.55
CA ILE A 16 13.08 4.35 12.66
C ILE A 16 11.60 4.75 12.73
N ASN A 17 10.68 3.78 12.64
CA ASN A 17 9.25 4.06 12.74
C ASN A 17 8.87 4.68 14.10
N ASP A 18 9.44 4.19 15.19
CA ASP A 18 9.21 4.73 16.54
C ASP A 18 9.73 6.17 16.64
N GLU A 19 10.90 6.46 16.07
CA GLU A 19 11.46 7.82 16.03
C GLU A 19 10.60 8.79 15.22
N ILE A 20 10.08 8.36 14.06
CA ILE A 20 9.15 9.15 13.24
C ILE A 20 7.89 9.46 14.05
N LYS A 21 7.31 8.43 14.67
CA LYS A 21 6.09 8.54 15.47
C LYS A 21 6.26 9.53 16.62
N GLN A 22 7.40 9.48 17.32
CA GLN A 22 7.67 10.29 18.50
C GLN A 22 8.10 11.72 18.19
N LYS A 23 8.92 11.91 17.15
CA LYS A 23 9.64 13.18 16.93
C LYS A 23 9.17 13.98 15.71
N ILE A 24 8.46 13.35 14.78
CA ILE A 24 7.97 14.00 13.55
C ILE A 24 6.46 14.08 13.57
N ALA A 25 5.76 12.95 13.41
CA ALA A 25 4.32 12.89 13.45
C ALA A 25 3.86 11.46 13.72
N ASN A 26 2.90 11.32 14.63
CA ASN A 26 2.43 10.04 15.15
C ASN A 26 1.88 9.07 14.08
N HIS A 27 1.31 9.62 13.00
CA HIS A 27 0.60 8.87 11.99
C HIS A 27 1.49 8.49 10.79
N LEU A 28 2.70 9.04 10.68
CA LEU A 28 3.62 8.73 9.59
C LEU A 28 4.40 7.44 9.86
N TRP A 29 4.92 6.85 8.79
CA TRP A 29 5.76 5.65 8.85
C TRP A 29 6.80 5.66 7.70
N MET A 30 7.87 4.88 7.88
CA MET A 30 8.88 4.57 6.87
C MET A 30 8.76 3.14 6.35
N PHE A 31 8.57 2.20 7.28
CA PHE A 31 8.43 0.78 6.98
C PHE A 31 7.01 0.30 7.26
N CYS A 32 6.43 -0.45 6.32
CA CYS A 32 5.05 -0.90 6.33
C CYS A 32 4.89 -2.19 7.17
N GLY A 33 5.38 -2.18 8.42
CA GLY A 33 5.27 -3.32 9.32
C GLY A 33 6.15 -4.52 8.94
N TYR A 34 7.40 -4.25 8.55
CA TYR A 34 8.40 -5.26 8.24
C TYR A 34 8.51 -6.33 9.34
N LYS A 35 8.67 -7.58 8.89
CA LYS A 35 8.98 -8.74 9.72
C LYS A 35 9.97 -9.61 8.97
N ASP A 36 10.86 -10.24 9.71
CA ASP A 36 11.82 -11.18 9.11
C ASP A 36 11.08 -12.37 8.51
N SER A 37 11.60 -12.88 7.40
CA SER A 37 11.10 -14.14 6.86
C SER A 37 11.33 -15.29 7.85
N ILE A 38 10.26 -16.06 8.12
CA ILE A 38 10.24 -17.18 9.08
C ILE A 38 10.96 -18.42 8.53
N LEU A 39 11.42 -18.39 7.27
CA LEU A 39 12.00 -19.55 6.59
C LEU A 39 13.37 -19.90 7.20
N PRO A 40 13.56 -21.11 7.76
CA PRO A 40 14.86 -21.51 8.28
C PRO A 40 15.84 -21.75 7.12
N ALA A 41 16.87 -20.91 7.03
CA ALA A 41 17.95 -21.06 6.07
C ALA A 41 19.11 -21.84 6.71
N MET A 42 19.25 -23.12 6.34
CA MET A 42 20.24 -24.02 6.96
C MET A 42 21.64 -23.94 6.34
N ASN A 43 21.75 -23.64 5.04
CA ASN A 43 23.04 -23.51 4.34
C ASN A 43 23.30 -22.06 3.89
N PHE A 44 24.55 -21.71 3.58
CA PHE A 44 24.93 -20.32 3.29
C PHE A 44 24.29 -19.75 2.02
N ASN A 45 24.11 -20.56 0.98
CA ASN A 45 23.38 -20.14 -0.21
C ASN A 45 21.92 -19.76 0.14
N ALA A 46 21.22 -20.60 0.93
CA ALA A 46 19.88 -20.30 1.39
C ALA A 46 19.84 -19.06 2.30
N LYS A 47 20.87 -18.85 3.14
CA LYS A 47 21.00 -17.63 3.96
C LYS A 47 21.18 -16.39 3.09
N TYR A 48 21.97 -16.49 2.03
CA TYR A 48 22.18 -15.42 1.06
C TYR A 48 20.89 -15.06 0.32
N ILE A 49 20.16 -16.05 -0.22
CA ILE A 49 18.86 -15.84 -0.87
C ILE A 49 17.87 -15.21 0.12
N LYS A 50 17.80 -15.72 1.36
CA LYS A 50 16.95 -15.17 2.42
C LYS A 50 17.29 -13.69 2.69
N ALA A 51 18.57 -13.38 2.85
CA ALA A 51 19.04 -12.01 3.10
C ALA A 51 18.67 -11.06 1.95
N ILE A 52 18.75 -11.49 0.69
CA ILE A 52 18.27 -10.69 -0.46
C ILE A 52 16.79 -10.36 -0.31
N PHE A 53 15.93 -11.34 0.00
CA PHE A 53 14.49 -11.11 0.15
C PHE A 53 14.15 -10.21 1.33
N ASP A 54 14.80 -10.44 2.47
CA ASP A 54 14.58 -9.65 3.67
C ASP A 54 15.00 -8.20 3.44
N LEU A 55 16.17 -7.97 2.85
CA LEU A 55 16.66 -6.63 2.54
C LEU A 55 15.82 -5.97 1.45
N TYR A 56 15.36 -6.70 0.44
CA TYR A 56 14.45 -6.18 -0.57
C TYR A 56 13.17 -5.60 0.05
N ASN A 57 12.57 -6.31 1.01
CA ASN A 57 11.37 -5.82 1.70
C ASN A 57 11.63 -4.52 2.47
N VAL A 58 12.80 -4.39 3.13
CA VAL A 58 13.22 -3.15 3.80
C VAL A 58 13.39 -2.02 2.77
N ILE A 59 14.08 -2.28 1.67
CA ILE A 59 14.47 -1.25 0.69
C ILE A 59 13.29 -0.75 -0.17
N ILE A 60 12.31 -1.59 -0.50
CA ILE A 60 11.09 -1.10 -1.18
C ILE A 60 10.38 -0.06 -0.32
N ASP A 61 10.24 -0.34 0.97
CA ASP A 61 9.54 0.56 1.88
C ASP A 61 10.33 1.86 2.05
N SER A 62 11.66 1.76 2.26
CA SER A 62 12.55 2.93 2.36
C SER A 62 12.60 3.76 1.07
N SER A 63 12.22 3.20 -0.09
CA SER A 63 12.10 3.96 -1.35
C SER A 63 11.15 5.15 -1.24
N LEU A 64 10.24 5.18 -0.26
CA LEU A 64 9.44 6.35 0.11
C LEU A 64 10.31 7.62 0.24
N VAL A 65 11.50 7.49 0.85
CA VAL A 65 12.42 8.60 1.10
C VAL A 65 12.99 9.21 -0.17
N THR A 66 13.12 8.45 -1.26
CA THR A 66 13.55 9.02 -2.54
C THR A 66 12.58 10.08 -3.06
N ARG A 67 11.27 9.94 -2.76
CA ARG A 67 10.25 10.95 -3.07
C ARG A 67 10.38 12.17 -2.15
N LEU A 68 10.70 11.94 -0.87
CA LEU A 68 10.86 12.99 0.14
C LEU A 68 12.14 13.83 -0.07
N TYR A 69 13.19 13.26 -0.67
CA TYR A 69 14.39 13.97 -1.13
C TYR A 69 14.31 14.53 -2.57
N GLY A 70 13.25 14.21 -3.33
CA GLY A 70 13.14 14.52 -4.76
C GLY A 70 13.03 16.01 -5.10
N GLN A 71 12.79 16.34 -6.38
CA GLN A 71 12.73 17.73 -6.86
C GLN A 71 11.67 18.61 -6.16
N ASN A 72 10.60 17.99 -5.65
CA ASN A 72 9.57 18.65 -4.84
C ASN A 72 9.69 18.31 -3.35
N GLY A 73 10.78 17.65 -2.95
CA GLY A 73 11.09 17.24 -1.59
C GLY A 73 11.80 18.33 -0.80
N ILE A 74 11.92 18.14 0.51
CA ILE A 74 12.32 19.22 1.44
C ILE A 74 13.83 19.32 1.64
N ALA A 75 14.55 18.30 1.16
CA ALA A 75 15.99 18.25 1.15
C ALA A 75 16.54 18.12 -0.29
N HIS A 76 16.02 18.93 -1.23
CA HIS A 76 16.51 18.97 -2.63
C HIS A 76 18.04 19.14 -2.71
N LYS A 77 18.64 19.87 -1.76
CA LYS A 77 20.11 20.06 -1.68
C LYS A 77 20.90 18.77 -1.42
N LYS A 78 20.23 17.68 -1.02
CA LYS A 78 20.82 16.34 -0.80
C LYS A 78 20.37 15.32 -1.84
N GLN A 79 20.15 15.76 -3.09
CA GLN A 79 19.85 14.86 -4.21
C GLN A 79 20.85 13.68 -4.35
N LYS A 80 22.10 13.85 -3.88
CA LYS A 80 23.09 12.77 -3.80
C LYS A 80 22.60 11.60 -2.94
N ASN A 81 22.00 11.86 -1.77
CA ASN A 81 21.46 10.81 -0.89
C ASN A 81 20.30 10.06 -1.56
N ALA A 82 19.42 10.78 -2.26
CA ALA A 82 18.36 10.16 -3.04
C ALA A 82 18.89 9.25 -4.16
N LYS A 83 19.95 9.69 -4.86
CA LYS A 83 20.62 8.88 -5.88
C LYS A 83 21.25 7.62 -5.27
N GLN A 84 21.82 7.73 -4.07
CA GLN A 84 22.42 6.60 -3.38
C GLN A 84 21.36 5.57 -2.93
N ILE A 85 20.27 6.02 -2.33
CA ILE A 85 19.14 5.12 -1.98
C ILE A 85 18.57 4.45 -3.24
N LYS A 86 18.47 5.19 -4.35
CA LYS A 86 18.03 4.64 -5.64
C LYS A 86 19.00 3.57 -6.14
N TYR A 87 20.31 3.81 -6.07
CA TYR A 87 21.33 2.85 -6.44
C TYR A 87 21.24 1.57 -5.59
N ILE A 88 21.14 1.70 -4.25
CA ILE A 88 20.94 0.55 -3.35
C ILE A 88 19.67 -0.22 -3.76
N SER A 89 18.56 0.47 -4.00
CA SER A 89 17.31 -0.15 -4.45
C SER A 89 17.46 -0.88 -5.79
N GLU A 90 18.15 -0.30 -6.77
CA GLU A 90 18.41 -0.93 -8.06
C GLU A 90 19.29 -2.18 -7.93
N THR A 91 20.33 -2.12 -7.08
CA THR A 91 21.20 -3.28 -6.78
C THR A 91 20.42 -4.41 -6.12
N ILE A 92 19.65 -4.13 -5.06
CA ILE A 92 18.86 -5.17 -4.38
C ILE A 92 17.76 -5.75 -5.29
N ASN A 93 17.12 -4.91 -6.13
CA ASN A 93 16.17 -5.38 -7.14
C ASN A 93 16.84 -6.34 -8.12
N MET A 94 18.01 -5.98 -8.67
CA MET A 94 18.80 -6.84 -9.55
C MET A 94 19.15 -8.17 -8.88
N LEU A 95 19.61 -8.14 -7.62
CA LEU A 95 19.99 -9.34 -6.87
C LEU A 95 18.77 -10.26 -6.66
N ARG A 96 17.59 -9.72 -6.38
CA ARG A 96 16.34 -10.49 -6.28
C ARG A 96 15.93 -11.07 -7.64
N THR A 97 15.95 -10.24 -8.68
CA THR A 97 15.55 -10.58 -10.05
C THR A 97 16.37 -11.75 -10.60
N VAL A 98 17.70 -11.64 -10.53
CA VAL A 98 18.61 -12.66 -11.09
C VAL A 98 18.91 -13.76 -10.08
N GLY A 99 19.32 -13.40 -8.86
CA GLY A 99 19.80 -14.34 -7.85
C GLY A 99 18.69 -15.18 -7.19
N CYS A 100 17.43 -14.74 -7.24
CA CYS A 100 16.29 -15.50 -6.70
C CYS A 100 15.34 -16.03 -7.77
N HIS A 101 15.70 -15.96 -9.06
CA HIS A 101 14.91 -16.44 -10.19
C HIS A 101 13.45 -15.97 -10.22
N THR A 102 13.17 -14.75 -9.73
CA THR A 102 11.79 -14.23 -9.74
C THR A 102 11.36 -13.90 -11.16
N ILE A 103 10.39 -14.62 -11.73
CA ILE A 103 9.96 -14.46 -13.14
C ILE A 103 9.60 -12.99 -13.43
N SER A 104 10.44 -12.30 -14.19
CA SER A 104 10.21 -10.95 -14.70
C SER A 104 10.76 -10.83 -16.12
N GLU A 105 10.22 -9.93 -16.95
CA GLU A 105 10.79 -9.62 -18.27
C GLU A 105 12.24 -9.10 -18.19
N GLU A 106 12.63 -8.57 -17.02
CA GLU A 106 14.00 -8.10 -16.75
C GLU A 106 15.00 -9.25 -16.59
N ASN A 107 14.57 -10.46 -16.19
CA ASN A 107 15.45 -11.64 -16.06
C ASN A 107 16.11 -12.06 -17.38
N ILE A 108 15.53 -11.64 -18.51
CA ILE A 108 15.97 -12.04 -19.85
C ILE A 108 16.99 -11.04 -20.41
N ARG A 109 17.19 -9.89 -19.74
CA ARG A 109 18.12 -8.87 -20.19
C ARG A 109 19.56 -9.23 -19.83
N GLU A 110 20.39 -9.37 -20.85
CA GLU A 110 21.83 -9.69 -20.71
C GLU A 110 22.57 -8.66 -19.86
N GLU A 111 22.22 -7.37 -19.98
CA GLU A 111 22.82 -6.28 -19.19
C GLU A 111 22.64 -6.45 -17.67
N ILE A 112 21.50 -6.96 -17.22
CA ILE A 112 21.20 -7.16 -15.79
C ILE A 112 21.94 -8.37 -15.26
N SER A 113 22.06 -9.42 -16.08
CA SER A 113 22.84 -10.62 -15.75
C SER A 113 24.34 -10.32 -15.64
N LEU A 114 24.88 -9.44 -16.49
CA LEU A 114 26.28 -9.00 -16.41
C LEU A 114 26.55 -8.21 -15.13
N LYS A 115 25.70 -7.22 -14.81
CA LYS A 115 25.83 -6.44 -13.56
C LYS A 115 25.74 -7.31 -12.31
N PHE A 116 24.90 -8.34 -12.32
CA PHE A 116 24.82 -9.30 -11.23
C PHE A 116 26.14 -10.08 -11.04
N LYS A 117 26.74 -10.55 -12.14
CA LYS A 117 28.03 -11.25 -12.12
C LYS A 117 29.17 -10.33 -11.70
N GLU A 118 29.15 -9.07 -12.12
CA GLU A 118 30.10 -8.04 -11.67
C GLU A 118 29.99 -7.83 -10.17
N TRP A 119 28.78 -7.66 -9.64
CA TRP A 119 28.56 -7.53 -8.20
C TRP A 119 29.10 -8.73 -7.42
N GLN A 120 28.83 -9.96 -7.89
CA GLN A 120 29.39 -11.16 -7.26
C GLN A 120 30.92 -11.16 -7.29
N PHE A 121 31.51 -10.85 -8.45
CA PHE A 121 32.96 -10.79 -8.60
C PHE A 121 33.59 -9.73 -7.68
N GLU A 122 32.99 -8.55 -7.56
CA GLU A 122 33.46 -7.47 -6.68
C GLU A 122 33.47 -7.87 -5.20
N HIS A 123 32.48 -8.66 -4.75
CA HIS A 123 32.30 -8.96 -3.33
C HIS A 123 32.94 -10.29 -2.89
N CYS A 124 32.95 -11.33 -3.74
CA CYS A 124 33.57 -12.61 -3.40
C CYS A 124 34.76 -13.02 -4.28
N GLY A 125 35.06 -12.29 -5.35
CA GLY A 125 36.12 -12.63 -6.31
C GLY A 125 35.73 -13.70 -7.33
N ASN A 126 34.46 -14.13 -7.32
CA ASN A 126 33.93 -15.20 -8.16
C ASN A 126 32.57 -14.80 -8.75
N ASN A 127 32.40 -14.90 -10.07
CA ASN A 127 31.15 -14.59 -10.76
C ASN A 127 30.18 -15.78 -10.86
N ASN A 128 30.54 -16.92 -10.26
CA ASN A 128 29.71 -18.11 -10.12
C ASN A 128 30.01 -18.80 -8.77
N PRO A 129 29.56 -18.21 -7.66
CA PRO A 129 29.85 -18.69 -6.31
C PRO A 129 29.25 -20.08 -6.06
N THR A 130 30.08 -21.01 -5.58
CA THR A 130 29.66 -22.38 -5.20
C THR A 130 30.04 -22.74 -3.77
N GLU A 131 31.03 -22.04 -3.20
CA GLU A 131 31.58 -22.36 -1.89
C GLU A 131 30.93 -21.54 -0.78
N ASN A 132 30.88 -22.10 0.43
CA ASN A 132 30.31 -21.40 1.59
C ASN A 132 30.99 -20.06 1.85
N GLU A 133 32.33 -19.99 1.73
CA GLU A 133 33.11 -18.76 1.91
C GLU A 133 32.72 -17.65 0.92
N ASP A 134 32.32 -18.02 -0.31
CA ASP A 134 31.83 -17.05 -1.29
C ASP A 134 30.51 -16.44 -0.80
N PHE A 135 29.58 -17.27 -0.37
CA PHE A 135 28.28 -16.82 0.14
C PHE A 135 28.41 -16.00 1.44
N GLU A 136 29.36 -16.31 2.32
CA GLU A 136 29.63 -15.49 3.50
C GLU A 136 30.06 -14.06 3.13
N LYS A 137 30.95 -13.92 2.13
CA LYS A 137 31.38 -12.61 1.61
C LYS A 137 30.23 -11.85 0.95
N LEU A 138 29.39 -12.54 0.17
CA LEU A 138 28.22 -11.92 -0.47
C LEU A 138 27.19 -11.46 0.56
N ILE A 139 26.95 -12.25 1.62
CA ILE A 139 26.09 -11.83 2.74
C ILE A 139 26.65 -10.59 3.42
N LYS A 140 27.97 -10.52 3.65
CA LYS A 140 28.59 -9.32 4.20
C LYS A 140 28.36 -8.10 3.30
N GLY A 141 28.45 -8.24 1.98
CA GLY A 141 28.12 -7.18 1.03
C GLY A 141 26.65 -6.70 1.14
N LEU A 142 25.71 -7.61 1.41
CA LEU A 142 24.32 -7.22 1.68
C LEU A 142 24.17 -6.41 2.99
N LEU A 143 24.89 -6.80 4.04
CA LEU A 143 24.90 -6.07 5.32
C LEU A 143 25.56 -4.69 5.18
N ASP A 144 26.57 -4.55 4.32
CA ASP A 144 27.18 -3.25 4.03
C ASP A 144 26.19 -2.32 3.31
N LEU A 145 25.42 -2.84 2.33
CA LEU A 145 24.34 -2.10 1.66
C LEU A 145 23.21 -1.70 2.62
N GLU A 146 22.88 -2.59 3.55
CA GLU A 146 21.89 -2.34 4.60
C GLU A 146 22.32 -1.22 5.54
N SER A 147 23.54 -1.30 6.08
CA SER A 147 24.15 -0.25 6.90
C SER A 147 24.19 1.10 6.17
N GLU A 148 24.57 1.10 4.88
CA GLU A 148 24.54 2.32 4.08
C GLU A 148 23.13 2.89 3.96
N CYS A 149 22.11 2.06 3.73
CA CYS A 149 20.72 2.51 3.66
C CYS A 149 20.26 3.13 4.98
N PHE A 150 20.48 2.45 6.12
CA PHE A 150 20.06 2.96 7.43
C PHE A 150 20.77 4.26 7.80
N ASN A 151 22.06 4.41 7.48
CA ASN A 151 22.77 5.68 7.67
C ASN A 151 22.15 6.83 6.84
N LEU A 152 21.74 6.57 5.60
CA LEU A 152 21.06 7.56 4.76
C LEU A 152 19.67 7.95 5.31
N LEU A 153 18.98 6.99 5.94
CA LEU A 153 17.70 7.23 6.62
C LEU A 153 17.90 8.01 7.93
N ASP A 154 18.92 7.71 8.73
CA ASP A 154 19.23 8.47 9.94
C ASP A 154 19.61 9.92 9.59
N ASP A 155 20.34 10.13 8.51
CA ASP A 155 20.64 11.47 8.01
C ASP A 155 19.39 12.21 7.51
N PHE A 156 18.46 11.49 6.87
CA PHE A 156 17.15 12.05 6.51
C PHE A 156 16.38 12.49 7.76
N MET A 157 16.35 11.63 8.79
CA MET A 157 15.68 11.93 10.05
C MET A 157 16.29 13.15 10.74
N LYS A 158 17.62 13.27 10.79
CA LYS A 158 18.29 14.46 11.33
C LYS A 158 17.90 15.73 10.56
N ASP A 159 17.84 15.66 9.23
CA ASP A 159 17.42 16.80 8.41
C ASP A 159 15.98 17.20 8.70
N ALA A 160 15.06 16.23 8.72
CA ALA A 160 13.65 16.43 8.99
C ALA A 160 13.42 17.10 10.36
N LEU A 161 14.17 16.67 11.38
CA LEU A 161 14.07 17.24 12.74
C LEU A 161 14.58 18.68 12.83
N ASN A 162 15.58 19.04 12.03
CA ASN A 162 16.22 20.35 12.01
C ASN A 162 15.49 21.38 11.12
N LEU A 163 14.38 21.00 10.48
CA LEU A 163 13.58 21.94 9.70
C LEU A 163 12.96 23.04 10.56
N LYS A 164 12.79 24.22 9.97
CA LYS A 164 11.99 25.29 10.58
C LYS A 164 10.53 24.86 10.66
N SER A 165 9.79 25.36 11.66
CA SER A 165 8.39 24.93 11.92
C SER A 165 7.49 24.99 10.68
N ASN A 166 7.58 26.07 9.89
CA ASN A 166 6.77 26.24 8.68
C ASN A 166 7.09 25.22 7.57
N LEU A 167 8.32 24.68 7.55
CA LEU A 167 8.73 23.64 6.60
C LEU A 167 8.42 22.23 7.11
N LYS A 168 8.17 22.07 8.43
CA LYS A 168 7.79 20.78 9.01
C LYS A 168 6.37 20.39 8.63
N ASP A 169 5.43 21.32 8.62
CA ASP A 169 4.04 21.02 8.22
C ASP A 169 3.97 20.63 6.74
N GLU A 170 4.68 21.37 5.88
CA GLU A 170 4.82 21.03 4.45
C GLU A 170 5.47 19.65 4.26
N MET A 171 6.40 19.26 5.15
CA MET A 171 6.99 17.92 5.15
C MET A 171 6.01 16.84 5.48
N VAL A 172 5.24 17.03 6.53
CA VAL A 172 4.25 16.06 6.96
C VAL A 172 3.26 15.84 5.82
N GLU A 173 2.73 16.91 5.20
CA GLU A 173 1.80 16.79 4.08
C GLU A 173 2.42 16.08 2.85
N LYS A 174 3.67 16.41 2.51
CA LYS A 174 4.38 15.71 1.41
C LYS A 174 4.61 14.23 1.73
N TRP A 175 4.84 13.90 2.99
CA TRP A 175 5.03 12.52 3.45
C TRP A 175 3.73 11.73 3.42
N GLU A 176 2.63 12.31 3.91
CA GLU A 176 1.28 11.74 3.78
C GLU A 176 0.96 11.42 2.31
N ASN A 177 1.25 12.35 1.42
CA ASN A 177 1.07 12.18 -0.02
C ASN A 177 1.96 11.08 -0.58
N ALA A 178 3.22 11.01 -0.16
CA ALA A 178 4.13 9.97 -0.61
C ALA A 178 3.68 8.57 -0.18
N ILE A 179 3.09 8.43 1.02
CA ILE A 179 2.48 7.20 1.54
C ILE A 179 1.27 6.80 0.69
N ILE A 180 0.37 7.73 0.41
CA ILE A 180 -0.81 7.45 -0.44
C ILE A 180 -0.36 7.00 -1.84
N GLU A 181 0.59 7.72 -2.44
CA GLU A 181 1.19 7.36 -3.73
C GLU A 181 1.97 6.04 -3.68
N HIS A 182 2.41 5.59 -2.50
CA HIS A 182 3.06 4.30 -2.33
C HIS A 182 2.04 3.17 -2.49
N TYR A 183 0.82 3.33 -1.97
CA TYR A 183 -0.24 2.31 -2.08
C TYR A 183 -0.78 2.11 -3.50
N PHE A 184 -0.65 3.11 -4.38
CA PHE A 184 -1.06 2.98 -5.78
C PHE A 184 0.02 2.45 -6.73
N LYS A 185 1.26 2.21 -6.25
CA LYS A 185 2.29 1.51 -7.04
C LYS A 185 1.80 0.11 -7.40
N THR A 186 2.09 -0.36 -8.61
CA THR A 186 1.66 -1.69 -9.11
C THR A 186 1.96 -2.83 -8.14
N THR A 187 3.10 -2.79 -7.44
CA THR A 187 3.50 -3.78 -6.43
C THR A 187 2.56 -3.83 -5.22
N ASN A 188 1.81 -2.76 -4.97
CA ASN A 188 1.00 -2.53 -3.77
C ASN A 188 -0.50 -2.38 -4.05
N GLN A 189 -0.92 -2.38 -5.33
CA GLN A 189 -2.30 -2.12 -5.75
C GLN A 189 -3.35 -3.03 -5.09
N ASN A 190 -2.95 -4.22 -4.65
CA ASN A 190 -3.85 -5.19 -4.02
C ASN A 190 -3.96 -5.04 -2.50
N MET A 191 -3.19 -4.16 -1.84
CA MET A 191 -3.18 -4.07 -0.38
C MET A 191 -4.55 -3.68 0.20
N PHE A 192 -5.18 -2.64 -0.36
CA PHE A 192 -6.51 -2.22 0.09
C PHE A 192 -7.55 -3.31 -0.18
N GLU A 193 -7.53 -3.89 -1.37
CA GLU A 193 -8.46 -4.95 -1.74
C GLU A 193 -8.32 -6.17 -0.83
N ASN A 194 -7.10 -6.60 -0.52
CA ASN A 194 -6.86 -7.71 0.39
C ASN A 194 -7.42 -7.40 1.79
N LYS A 195 -7.23 -6.16 2.28
CA LYS A 195 -7.85 -5.73 3.55
C LYS A 195 -9.37 -5.72 3.48
N LEU A 196 -9.97 -5.30 2.38
CA LEU A 196 -11.42 -5.37 2.19
C LEU A 196 -11.92 -6.82 2.19
N ILE A 197 -11.19 -7.74 1.54
CA ILE A 197 -11.49 -9.18 1.56
C ILE A 197 -11.41 -9.74 2.98
N GLU A 198 -10.36 -9.40 3.74
CA GLU A 198 -10.20 -9.82 5.14
C GLU A 198 -11.39 -9.37 6.00
N TRP A 199 -11.77 -8.10 5.90
CA TRP A 199 -12.91 -7.52 6.62
C TRP A 199 -14.24 -8.16 6.24
N TYR A 200 -14.48 -8.35 4.93
CA TYR A 200 -15.67 -9.01 4.43
C TYR A 200 -15.83 -10.43 5.01
N LYS A 201 -14.73 -11.19 5.05
CA LYS A 201 -14.72 -12.56 5.60
C LYS A 201 -14.99 -12.58 7.10
N MET A 202 -14.42 -11.65 7.87
CA MET A 202 -14.64 -11.57 9.32
C MET A 202 -16.10 -11.30 9.69
N LYS A 203 -16.86 -10.62 8.81
CA LYS A 203 -18.24 -10.23 9.04
C LYS A 203 -19.28 -11.28 8.62
N GLN A 204 -18.85 -12.41 8.04
CA GLN A 204 -19.74 -13.52 7.68
C GLN A 204 -19.81 -14.53 8.84
N PRO A 205 -20.82 -14.46 9.74
CA PRO A 205 -20.79 -15.18 11.01
C PRO A 205 -20.95 -16.71 10.84
N ASN A 206 -21.50 -17.15 9.70
CA ASN A 206 -21.79 -18.55 9.36
C ASN A 206 -21.52 -18.87 7.86
N GLY A 207 -20.71 -18.04 7.18
CA GLY A 207 -20.40 -18.27 5.77
C GLY A 207 -19.60 -19.57 5.63
N SER A 208 -20.16 -20.58 4.97
CA SER A 208 -19.45 -21.83 4.71
C SER A 208 -18.08 -21.53 4.12
N TYR A 209 -17.04 -22.16 4.69
CA TYR A 209 -15.62 -21.96 4.39
C TYR A 209 -15.20 -22.38 2.96
N GLN A 210 -16.12 -22.32 1.97
CA GLN A 210 -15.93 -22.80 0.61
C GLN A 210 -16.50 -21.86 -0.46
N ILE A 211 -16.57 -20.55 -0.22
CA ILE A 211 -16.71 -19.63 -1.36
C ILE A 211 -15.36 -19.63 -2.08
N ASN A 212 -15.33 -20.19 -3.29
CA ASN A 212 -14.15 -20.13 -4.15
C ASN A 212 -13.75 -18.66 -4.40
N LYS A 213 -12.51 -18.44 -4.86
CA LYS A 213 -11.96 -17.09 -5.08
C LYS A 213 -12.91 -16.21 -5.92
N ILE A 214 -13.51 -16.76 -6.97
CA ILE A 214 -14.43 -16.06 -7.87
C ILE A 214 -15.69 -15.58 -7.13
N GLY A 215 -16.31 -16.44 -6.32
CA GLY A 215 -17.49 -16.09 -5.54
C GLY A 215 -17.22 -14.96 -4.54
N THR A 216 -16.03 -14.95 -3.92
CA THR A 216 -15.64 -13.90 -2.98
C THR A 216 -15.52 -12.55 -3.69
N TYR A 217 -14.87 -12.49 -4.85
CA TYR A 217 -14.77 -11.25 -5.62
C TYR A 217 -16.12 -10.73 -6.09
N ASN A 218 -17.00 -11.62 -6.58
CA ASN A 218 -18.35 -11.20 -6.98
C ASN A 218 -19.15 -10.64 -5.81
N ALA A 219 -19.05 -11.25 -4.64
CA ALA A 219 -19.72 -10.77 -3.45
C ALA A 219 -19.20 -9.39 -3.01
N ILE A 220 -17.87 -9.17 -3.06
CA ILE A 220 -17.27 -7.87 -2.76
C ILE A 220 -17.65 -6.81 -3.80
N ASN A 221 -17.72 -7.18 -5.09
CA ASN A 221 -18.18 -6.26 -6.14
C ASN A 221 -19.60 -5.76 -5.86
N ASN A 222 -20.51 -6.68 -5.52
CA ASN A 222 -21.87 -6.33 -5.15
C ASN A 222 -21.90 -5.49 -3.88
N TRP A 223 -21.11 -5.86 -2.88
CA TRP A 223 -21.05 -5.14 -1.62
C TRP A 223 -20.57 -3.69 -1.79
N ILE A 224 -19.53 -3.44 -2.60
CA ILE A 224 -19.09 -2.08 -2.97
C ILE A 224 -20.22 -1.33 -3.69
N MET A 225 -20.86 -1.97 -4.67
CA MET A 225 -21.96 -1.35 -5.43
C MET A 225 -23.11 -0.94 -4.49
N ASP A 226 -23.54 -1.84 -3.62
CA ASP A 226 -24.70 -1.64 -2.76
C ASP A 226 -24.41 -0.64 -1.62
N GLU A 227 -23.30 -0.79 -0.88
CA GLU A 227 -23.01 0.05 0.29
C GLU A 227 -22.44 1.43 -0.05
N ILE A 228 -21.76 1.59 -1.19
CA ILE A 228 -21.13 2.86 -1.55
C ILE A 228 -21.97 3.61 -2.57
N TYR A 229 -22.36 2.95 -3.66
CA TYR A 229 -23.01 3.61 -4.77
C TYR A 229 -24.52 3.64 -4.61
N PHE A 230 -25.13 2.57 -4.08
CA PHE A 230 -26.57 2.44 -3.94
C PHE A 230 -27.06 2.49 -2.49
N LYS A 231 -26.30 3.10 -1.57
CA LYS A 231 -26.66 3.21 -0.15
C LYS A 231 -28.05 3.80 0.08
N GLU A 232 -28.47 4.74 -0.76
CA GLU A 232 -29.79 5.40 -0.68
C GLU A 232 -30.94 4.44 -1.05
N LYS A 233 -30.66 3.26 -1.62
CA LYS A 233 -31.67 2.26 -1.96
C LYS A 233 -32.41 1.77 -0.72
N LYS A 234 -31.71 1.63 0.41
CA LYS A 234 -32.33 1.25 1.69
C LYS A 234 -33.36 2.28 2.15
N ASP A 235 -33.05 3.58 2.00
CA ASP A 235 -33.97 4.66 2.34
C ASP A 235 -35.18 4.70 1.39
N ILE A 236 -34.96 4.44 0.10
CA ILE A 236 -36.05 4.29 -0.88
C ILE A 236 -36.98 3.15 -0.50
N ASP A 237 -36.43 1.98 -0.18
CA ASP A 237 -37.21 0.79 0.17
C ASP A 237 -38.04 1.02 1.45
N GLN A 238 -37.45 1.65 2.47
CA GLN A 238 -38.15 2.04 3.70
C GLN A 238 -39.29 3.05 3.44
N LEU A 239 -39.06 4.06 2.60
CA LEU A 239 -40.09 5.03 2.23
C LEU A 239 -41.23 4.40 1.42
N MET A 240 -40.91 3.44 0.54
CA MET A 240 -41.90 2.70 -0.23
C MET A 240 -42.73 1.77 0.65
N GLU A 241 -42.12 1.09 1.63
CA GLU A 241 -42.81 0.26 2.61
C GLU A 241 -43.73 1.10 3.52
N ALA A 242 -43.22 2.23 4.02
CA ALA A 242 -44.02 3.18 4.78
C ALA A 242 -45.24 3.62 3.98
N LYS A 243 -45.04 4.05 2.72
CA LYS A 243 -46.13 4.45 1.80
C LYS A 243 -47.19 3.36 1.58
N GLY A 244 -46.81 2.09 1.60
CA GLY A 244 -47.74 0.96 1.43
C GLY A 244 -48.55 0.60 2.68
N THR A 245 -48.10 1.01 3.86
CA THR A 245 -48.67 0.57 5.15
C THR A 245 -49.29 1.70 5.97
N GLY A 246 -48.86 2.95 5.75
CA GLY A 246 -49.31 4.13 6.49
C GLY A 246 -50.54 4.82 5.90
N LYS A 247 -51.25 5.57 6.75
CA LYS A 247 -52.25 6.55 6.32
C LYS A 247 -51.59 7.92 6.28
N PHE A 248 -51.43 8.47 5.09
CA PHE A 248 -50.77 9.75 4.85
C PHE A 248 -51.74 10.77 4.28
N THR A 249 -51.49 12.04 4.56
CA THR A 249 -52.15 13.13 3.84
C THR A 249 -51.57 13.26 2.42
N SER A 250 -52.21 14.07 1.57
CA SER A 250 -51.67 14.36 0.23
C SER A 250 -50.27 14.99 0.32
N ASP A 251 -50.08 15.93 1.24
CA ASP A 251 -48.82 16.66 1.41
C ASP A 251 -47.68 15.75 1.90
N ASP A 252 -48.01 14.78 2.77
CA ASP A 252 -47.07 13.74 3.22
C ASP A 252 -46.64 12.84 2.05
N LEU A 253 -47.58 12.42 1.20
CA LEU A 253 -47.29 11.59 0.03
C LEU A 253 -46.42 12.32 -0.98
N ASP A 254 -46.67 13.61 -1.21
CA ASP A 254 -45.84 14.44 -2.09
C ASP A 254 -44.42 14.58 -1.54
N SER A 255 -44.28 14.81 -0.23
CA SER A 255 -42.97 14.87 0.44
C SER A 255 -42.19 13.56 0.33
N ILE A 256 -42.85 12.41 0.53
CA ILE A 256 -42.25 11.09 0.37
C ILE A 256 -41.82 10.86 -1.09
N ASN A 257 -42.67 11.19 -2.06
CA ASN A 257 -42.35 11.04 -3.49
C ASN A 257 -41.16 11.93 -3.88
N GLN A 258 -41.08 13.15 -3.38
CA GLN A 258 -39.95 14.05 -3.61
C GLN A 258 -38.65 13.47 -3.04
N ALA A 259 -38.68 12.92 -1.82
CA ALA A 259 -37.51 12.28 -1.20
C ALA A 259 -37.04 11.06 -2.01
N ILE A 260 -37.96 10.17 -2.41
CA ILE A 260 -37.64 9.01 -3.26
C ILE A 260 -37.02 9.47 -4.59
N ASN A 261 -37.59 10.50 -5.23
CA ASN A 261 -37.08 10.98 -6.51
C ASN A 261 -35.68 11.58 -6.37
N LYS A 262 -35.42 12.31 -5.28
CA LYS A 262 -34.08 12.83 -4.94
C LYS A 262 -33.05 11.71 -4.80
N TYR A 263 -33.39 10.62 -4.10
CA TYR A 263 -32.50 9.47 -3.95
C TYR A 263 -32.25 8.73 -5.26
N LYS A 264 -33.28 8.55 -6.10
CA LYS A 264 -33.14 7.97 -7.44
C LYS A 264 -32.20 8.80 -8.32
N LEU A 265 -32.39 10.11 -8.36
CA LEU A 265 -31.52 11.03 -9.10
C LEU A 265 -30.07 10.98 -8.60
N SER A 266 -29.86 10.85 -7.28
CA SER A 266 -28.51 10.67 -6.72
C SER A 266 -27.86 9.37 -7.21
N ILE A 267 -28.59 8.25 -7.16
CA ILE A 267 -28.12 6.95 -7.66
C ILE A 267 -27.81 7.02 -9.15
N ASP A 268 -28.68 7.62 -9.96
CA ASP A 268 -28.47 7.72 -11.41
C ASP A 268 -27.28 8.64 -11.75
N GLY A 269 -27.04 9.69 -10.97
CA GLY A 269 -25.83 10.50 -11.06
C GLY A 269 -24.55 9.68 -10.83
N LYS A 270 -24.54 8.83 -9.79
CA LYS A 270 -23.41 7.93 -9.50
C LYS A 270 -23.21 6.86 -10.59
N LYS A 271 -24.30 6.31 -11.14
CA LYS A 271 -24.21 5.39 -12.29
C LYS A 271 -23.58 6.08 -13.49
N MET A 272 -23.98 7.33 -13.77
CA MET A 272 -23.40 8.12 -14.86
C MET A 272 -21.90 8.37 -14.65
N GLU A 273 -21.48 8.71 -13.42
CA GLU A 273 -20.06 8.87 -13.07
C GLU A 273 -19.25 7.60 -13.36
N VAL A 274 -19.74 6.45 -12.88
CA VAL A 274 -19.09 5.14 -13.13
C VAL A 274 -19.10 4.81 -14.62
N ALA A 275 -20.21 5.04 -15.33
CA ALA A 275 -20.33 4.81 -16.77
C ALA A 275 -19.34 5.67 -17.56
N ASN A 276 -19.17 6.93 -17.20
CA ASN A 276 -18.17 7.81 -17.82
C ASN A 276 -16.76 7.28 -17.59
N PHE A 277 -16.44 6.85 -16.36
CA PHE A 277 -15.13 6.30 -16.02
C PHE A 277 -14.79 5.02 -16.80
N VAL A 278 -15.73 4.09 -16.94
CA VAL A 278 -15.49 2.82 -17.66
C VAL A 278 -15.78 2.87 -19.16
N GLY A 279 -16.07 4.04 -19.73
CA GLY A 279 -16.34 4.21 -21.16
C GLY A 279 -17.69 3.65 -21.62
N LYS A 280 -18.68 3.56 -20.73
CA LYS A 280 -20.05 3.05 -20.97
C LYS A 280 -21.12 4.13 -20.85
N ALA A 281 -20.79 5.41 -21.01
CA ALA A 281 -21.73 6.54 -20.86
C ALA A 281 -23.06 6.37 -21.62
N ASN A 282 -23.02 5.79 -22.83
CA ASN A 282 -24.21 5.56 -23.68
C ASN A 282 -24.93 4.23 -23.39
N LYS A 283 -24.46 3.44 -22.43
CA LYS A 283 -24.96 2.10 -22.10
C LYS A 283 -24.94 1.85 -20.59
N ILE A 284 -25.55 2.76 -19.84
CA ILE A 284 -25.58 2.72 -18.36
C ILE A 284 -26.19 1.41 -17.85
N GLN A 285 -27.16 0.85 -18.57
CA GLN A 285 -27.79 -0.43 -18.30
C GLN A 285 -26.83 -1.63 -18.38
N ASP A 286 -25.68 -1.48 -19.05
CA ASP A 286 -24.65 -2.52 -19.18
C ASP A 286 -23.59 -2.44 -18.06
N LEU A 287 -23.78 -1.57 -17.07
CA LEU A 287 -22.93 -1.51 -15.88
C LEU A 287 -23.07 -2.79 -15.06
N ILE A 288 -21.93 -3.39 -14.74
CA ILE A 288 -21.86 -4.58 -13.88
C ILE A 288 -21.17 -4.24 -12.56
N PRO A 289 -21.36 -5.02 -11.48
CA PRO A 289 -20.75 -4.77 -10.17
C PRO A 289 -19.24 -4.52 -10.20
N SER A 290 -18.51 -5.19 -11.10
CA SER A 290 -17.06 -5.00 -11.24
C SER A 290 -16.65 -3.63 -11.79
N ASP A 291 -17.54 -2.92 -12.51
CA ASP A 291 -17.31 -1.55 -12.97
C ASP A 291 -17.25 -0.58 -11.78
N TYR A 292 -18.16 -0.75 -10.80
CA TYR A 292 -18.17 0.03 -9.56
C TYR A 292 -16.93 -0.23 -8.70
N ARG A 293 -16.47 -1.50 -8.61
CA ARG A 293 -15.21 -1.84 -7.94
C ARG A 293 -14.03 -1.13 -8.61
N LYS A 294 -13.93 -1.16 -9.94
CA LYS A 294 -12.86 -0.48 -10.68
C LYS A 294 -12.86 1.02 -10.42
N HIS A 295 -14.03 1.65 -10.45
CA HIS A 295 -14.16 3.07 -10.14
C HIS A 295 -13.77 3.37 -8.68
N PHE A 296 -14.22 2.55 -7.72
CA PHE A 296 -13.91 2.73 -6.30
C PHE A 296 -12.42 2.63 -6.01
N PHE A 297 -11.71 1.64 -6.58
CA PHE A 297 -10.28 1.46 -6.41
C PHE A 297 -9.41 2.36 -7.30
N SER A 298 -10.02 3.24 -8.09
CA SER A 298 -9.26 4.23 -8.86
C SER A 298 -8.49 5.16 -7.93
N LYS A 299 -7.39 5.72 -8.46
CA LYS A 299 -6.55 6.66 -7.72
C LYS A 299 -7.32 7.93 -7.37
N GLU A 300 -8.22 8.34 -8.25
CA GLU A 300 -9.07 9.51 -8.11
C GLU A 300 -10.03 9.36 -6.93
N ILE A 301 -10.70 8.20 -6.81
CA ILE A 301 -11.71 7.96 -5.78
C ILE A 301 -11.08 7.50 -4.47
N LEU A 302 -10.34 6.38 -4.48
CA LEU A 302 -9.75 5.85 -3.25
C LEU A 302 -8.65 6.78 -2.73
N GLY A 303 -7.85 7.37 -3.60
CA GLY A 303 -6.79 8.29 -3.19
C GLY A 303 -7.36 9.56 -2.54
N LYS A 304 -8.49 10.07 -3.02
CA LYS A 304 -9.22 11.14 -2.34
C LYS A 304 -9.72 10.70 -0.97
N LYS A 305 -10.36 9.53 -0.86
CA LYS A 305 -10.83 8.99 0.43
C LYS A 305 -9.70 8.81 1.44
N MET A 306 -8.52 8.36 1.00
CA MET A 306 -7.32 8.28 1.84
C MET A 306 -6.89 9.66 2.35
N ARG A 307 -6.89 10.69 1.50
CA ARG A 307 -6.54 12.08 1.89
C ARG A 307 -7.56 12.65 2.88
N ASP A 308 -8.84 12.51 2.57
CA ASP A 308 -9.94 13.01 3.40
C ASP A 308 -9.94 12.34 4.79
N SER A 309 -9.42 11.12 4.90
CA SER A 309 -9.30 10.36 6.15
C SER A 309 -8.15 10.81 7.07
N ILE A 310 -7.15 11.55 6.57
CA ILE A 310 -5.93 11.90 7.33
C ILE A 310 -6.26 12.61 8.65
N ASN A 311 -7.18 13.57 8.63
CA ASN A 311 -7.56 14.31 9.85
C ASN A 311 -8.22 13.39 10.88
N GLY A 312 -9.04 12.44 10.41
CA GLY A 312 -9.63 11.40 11.25
C GLY A 312 -8.57 10.51 11.90
N ILE A 313 -7.63 10.00 11.10
CA ILE A 313 -6.48 9.20 11.55
C ILE A 313 -5.68 9.92 12.63
N LYS A 314 -5.37 11.21 12.41
CA LYS A 314 -4.68 12.06 13.40
C LYS A 314 -5.47 12.17 14.70
N SER A 315 -6.78 12.43 14.60
CA SER A 315 -7.65 12.63 15.76
C SER A 315 -7.84 11.38 16.62
N GLU A 316 -7.86 10.21 16.00
CA GLU A 316 -7.95 8.91 16.69
C GLU A 316 -6.57 8.36 17.12
N ASN A 317 -5.49 9.13 16.92
CA ASN A 317 -4.11 8.72 17.20
C ASN A 317 -3.72 7.40 16.50
N LEU A 318 -4.25 7.21 15.29
CA LEU A 318 -3.97 6.08 14.40
C LEU A 318 -2.80 6.38 13.46
N THR A 319 -2.32 5.36 12.74
CA THR A 319 -1.27 5.51 11.74
C THR A 319 -1.80 5.48 10.31
N LEU A 320 -1.00 5.94 9.36
CA LEU A 320 -1.26 5.75 7.93
C LEU A 320 -0.84 4.38 7.43
N LEU A 321 -0.48 3.43 8.31
CA LEU A 321 -0.20 2.05 7.91
C LEU A 321 -1.50 1.39 7.37
N PRO A 322 -1.40 0.36 6.52
CA PRO A 322 -2.56 -0.24 5.88
C PRO A 322 -3.65 -0.70 6.85
N GLN A 323 -3.29 -1.29 8.00
CA GLN A 323 -4.26 -1.78 8.98
C GLN A 323 -5.13 -0.67 9.56
N ASP A 324 -4.56 0.52 9.79
CA ASP A 324 -5.22 1.64 10.42
C ASP A 324 -5.96 2.47 9.36
N LEU A 325 -5.26 2.88 8.29
CA LEU A 325 -5.84 3.71 7.24
C LEU A 325 -6.98 2.99 6.51
N PHE A 326 -6.75 1.74 6.07
CA PHE A 326 -7.77 1.01 5.33
C PHE A 326 -8.88 0.54 6.26
N GLY A 327 -8.55 0.15 7.49
CA GLY A 327 -9.54 -0.14 8.52
C GLY A 327 -10.46 1.04 8.79
N TYR A 328 -9.90 2.24 8.94
CA TYR A 328 -10.66 3.49 9.14
C TYR A 328 -11.57 3.80 7.95
N ILE A 329 -11.06 3.71 6.72
CA ILE A 329 -11.86 3.91 5.50
C ILE A 329 -12.98 2.88 5.41
N ILE A 330 -12.69 1.60 5.62
CA ILE A 330 -13.69 0.52 5.53
C ILE A 330 -14.80 0.76 6.58
N LYS A 331 -14.43 1.06 7.82
CA LYS A 331 -15.37 1.35 8.91
C LYS A 331 -16.32 2.50 8.56
N ASN A 332 -15.77 3.59 8.03
CA ASN A 332 -16.54 4.80 7.73
C ASN A 332 -17.38 4.71 6.46
N GLU A 333 -16.89 3.99 5.45
CA GLU A 333 -17.56 3.90 4.15
C GLU A 333 -18.62 2.79 4.13
N PHE A 334 -18.39 1.68 4.83
CA PHE A 334 -19.27 0.52 4.81
C PHE A 334 -20.13 0.40 6.08
N ASN A 335 -20.25 1.46 6.90
CA ASN A 335 -21.00 1.50 8.15
C ASN A 335 -20.72 0.28 9.07
N MET A 336 -19.43 -0.06 9.25
CA MET A 336 -19.00 -1.33 9.85
C MET A 336 -18.56 -1.27 11.31
#